data_AF-A0ABD0W6P8-F1
#
_entry.id   AF-A0ABD0W6P8-F1
#
_cell.length_a   1.000
_cell.length_b   1.000
_cell.length_c   1.000
_cell.angle_alpha   90.00
_cell.angle_beta   90.00
_cell.angle_gamma   90.00
#
_symmetry.space_group_name_H-M   'P 1'
#
loop_
_entity.id
_entity.type
_entity.pdbx_description
1 polymer ?
#
loop_
_entity_poly.entity_id
_entity_poly.type
_entity_poly.pdbx_seq_one_letter_code
_entity_poly.pdbx_strand_id
1 'polypeptide(L)'
;MGEPSAVFLLDCSPDTMSMRLQYRALSRSAPQSSAALPTDKDHATYRRVEGFARDCQPVAAHYQGKRLLHKIDAEKSPEEVFSQICRVLDSS
;
A
#
# COMPACT_ATOMS: atom_id res chain seq x y z
N MET A 1 24.07 -12.47 -0.60
CA MET A 1 22.67 -12.00 -0.58
C MET A 1 21.88 -13.01 0.23
N GLY A 2 21.31 -12.62 1.36
CA GLY A 2 20.51 -13.53 2.20
C GLY A 2 19.10 -13.69 1.66
N GLU A 3 18.50 -14.87 1.83
CA GLU A 3 17.08 -15.06 1.51
C GLU A 3 16.21 -14.49 2.64
N PRO A 4 15.10 -13.81 2.30
CA PRO A 4 14.17 -13.32 3.32
C PRO A 4 13.46 -14.48 4.00
N SER A 5 13.24 -14.38 5.32
CA SER A 5 12.46 -15.36 6.09
C SER A 5 10.94 -15.15 5.96
N ALA A 6 10.49 -13.94 5.64
CA ALA A 6 9.08 -13.61 5.40
C ALA A 6 8.96 -12.39 4.47
N VAL A 7 7.88 -12.32 3.68
CA VAL A 7 7.54 -11.19 2.80
C VAL A 7 6.10 -10.80 3.03
N PHE A 8 5.86 -9.51 3.31
CA PHE A 8 4.52 -8.97 3.55
C PHE A 8 4.05 -8.13 2.35
N LEU A 9 2.88 -8.45 1.82
CA LEU A 9 2.19 -7.61 0.84
C LEU A 9 0.97 -6.97 1.52
N LEU A 10 1.01 -5.65 1.70
CA LEU A 10 -0.11 -4.86 2.20
C LEU A 10 -1.03 -4.55 1.02
N ASP A 11 -2.09 -5.34 0.87
CA ASP A 11 -2.98 -5.31 -0.28
C ASP A 11 -4.15 -4.36 -0.01
N CYS A 12 -4.37 -3.41 -0.91
CA CYS A 12 -5.51 -2.49 -0.87
C CYS A 12 -5.89 -2.05 -2.29
N SER A 13 -7.13 -1.60 -2.42
CA SER A 13 -7.69 -1.08 -3.66
C SER A 13 -6.95 0.18 -4.13
N PRO A 14 -6.94 0.44 -5.45
CA PRO A 14 -6.40 1.67 -6.00
C PRO A 14 -7.03 2.93 -5.41
N ASP A 15 -8.33 2.87 -5.09
CA ASP A 15 -9.09 3.97 -4.50
C ASP A 15 -8.58 4.30 -3.10
N THR A 16 -8.44 3.28 -2.23
CA THR A 16 -7.90 3.46 -0.88
C THR A 16 -6.46 3.99 -0.91
N MET A 17 -5.62 3.44 -1.80
CA MET A 17 -4.25 3.91 -1.96
C MET A 17 -4.19 5.37 -2.42
N SER A 18 -4.99 5.73 -3.42
CA SER A 18 -5.07 7.10 -3.97
C SER A 18 -5.58 8.09 -2.93
N MET A 19 -6.65 7.76 -2.21
CA MET A 19 -7.19 8.57 -1.13
C MET A 19 -6.14 8.85 -0.05
N ARG A 20 -5.43 7.80 0.42
CA ARG A 20 -4.38 7.94 1.44
C ARG A 20 -3.21 8.80 0.96
N LEU A 21 -2.84 8.73 -0.32
CA LEU A 21 -1.80 9.58 -0.92
C LEU A 21 -2.22 11.05 -1.00
N GLN A 22 -3.48 11.32 -1.36
CA GLN A 22 -4.05 12.67 -1.39
C GLN A 22 -4.08 13.29 0.01
N TYR A 23 -4.61 12.58 1.02
CA TYR A 23 -4.61 13.06 2.40
C TYR A 23 -3.18 13.36 2.88
N ARG A 24 -2.20 12.51 2.57
CA ARG A 24 -0.80 12.74 2.93
C ARG A 24 -0.22 14.00 2.29
N ALA A 25 -0.57 14.28 1.03
CA ALA A 25 -0.13 15.50 0.34
C ALA A 25 -0.73 16.74 1.02
N LEU A 26 -2.03 16.71 1.32
CA LEU A 26 -2.74 17.79 2.00
C LEU A 26 -2.22 18.04 3.42
N SER A 27 -1.94 16.98 4.19
CA SER A 27 -1.41 17.10 5.55
C SER A 27 0.03 17.62 5.61
N ARG A 28 0.78 17.55 4.50
CA ARG A 28 2.12 18.17 4.40
C ARG A 28 2.07 19.67 4.13
N SER A 29 0.94 20.19 3.66
CA SER A 29 0.70 21.60 3.40
C SER A 29 -0.21 22.20 4.48
N ALA A 30 0.38 22.81 5.51
CA ALA A 30 -0.34 23.75 6.39
C ALA A 30 -0.79 25.00 5.58
N PRO A 31 -1.83 25.73 6.01
CA PRO A 31 -2.77 26.42 5.11
C PRO A 31 -2.14 27.65 4.45
N GLN A 32 -1.84 27.56 3.17
CA GLN A 32 -1.63 28.72 2.32
C GLN A 32 -2.34 28.49 0.99
N SER A 33 -3.32 29.34 0.75
CA SER A 33 -4.08 29.56 -0.48
C SER A 33 -5.16 28.53 -0.85
N SER A 34 -6.38 29.07 -0.91
CA SER A 34 -7.62 28.54 -1.45
C SER A 34 -7.56 28.30 -2.97
N ALA A 35 -6.61 27.50 -3.44
CA ALA A 35 -6.40 27.27 -4.87
C ALA A 35 -5.95 25.84 -5.20
N ALA A 36 -6.73 24.85 -4.78
CA ALA A 36 -6.88 23.60 -5.52
C ALA A 36 -8.06 22.84 -4.94
N LEU A 37 -9.28 23.17 -5.38
CA LEU A 37 -10.32 22.14 -5.37
C LEU A 37 -9.74 20.91 -6.10
N PRO A 38 -9.84 19.69 -5.56
CA PRO A 38 -9.36 18.49 -6.22
C PRO A 38 -10.33 18.15 -7.35
N THR A 39 -10.28 18.92 -8.43
CA THR A 39 -11.16 18.77 -9.60
C THR A 39 -10.49 18.02 -10.74
N ASP A 40 -9.21 17.67 -10.58
CA ASP A 40 -8.58 16.70 -11.46
C ASP A 40 -8.09 15.54 -10.61
N LYS A 41 -8.58 14.35 -10.92
CA LYS A 41 -8.02 13.10 -10.40
C LYS A 41 -6.56 13.13 -10.79
N ASP A 42 -5.68 13.44 -9.85
CA ASP A 42 -4.25 13.62 -10.10
C ASP A 42 -3.72 12.41 -10.88
N HIS A 43 -3.64 12.56 -12.20
CA HIS A 43 -3.41 11.45 -13.13
C HIS A 43 -2.06 10.81 -12.86
N ALA A 44 -1.12 11.56 -12.29
CA ALA A 44 0.17 11.06 -11.86
C ALA A 44 0.04 10.09 -10.68
N THR A 45 -0.79 10.39 -9.68
CA THR A 45 -1.05 9.51 -8.53
C THR A 45 -1.72 8.23 -8.99
N TYR A 46 -2.76 8.30 -9.83
CA TYR A 46 -3.42 7.11 -10.36
C TYR A 46 -2.47 6.22 -11.18
N ARG A 47 -1.68 6.82 -12.10
CA ARG A 47 -0.66 6.07 -12.87
C ARG A 47 0.38 5.39 -11.98
N ARG A 48 0.77 6.00 -10.86
CA ARG A 48 1.70 5.39 -9.89
C ARG A 48 1.06 4.19 -9.19
N VAL A 49 -0.21 4.29 -8.81
CA VAL A 49 -0.96 3.20 -8.17
C VAL A 49 -1.14 2.02 -9.13
N GLU A 50 -1.55 2.28 -10.38
CA GLU A 50 -1.65 1.23 -11.41
C GLU A 50 -0.30 0.61 -11.75
N GLY A 51 0.74 1.44 -11.89
CA GLY A 51 2.10 0.98 -12.15
C GLY A 51 2.60 0.06 -11.04
N PHE A 52 2.38 0.44 -9.78
CA PHE A 52 2.74 -0.37 -8.62
C PHE A 52 2.07 -1.75 -8.66
N ALA A 53 0.75 -1.83 -8.92
CA ALA A 53 0.04 -3.11 -8.97
C ALA A 53 0.63 -4.04 -10.04
N ARG A 54 0.89 -3.52 -11.24
CA ARG A 54 1.51 -4.27 -12.35
C ARG A 54 2.93 -4.73 -11.99
N ASP A 55 3.73 -3.83 -11.44
CA ASP A 55 5.16 -4.08 -11.20
C ASP A 55 5.38 -4.99 -9.98
N CYS A 56 4.49 -4.97 -8.99
CA CYS A 56 4.53 -5.85 -7.83
C CYS A 56 3.99 -7.26 -8.09
N GLN A 57 3.12 -7.45 -9.07
CA GLN A 57 2.56 -8.77 -9.41
C GLN A 57 3.63 -9.87 -9.61
N PRO A 58 4.70 -9.69 -10.42
CA PRO A 58 5.73 -10.71 -10.58
C PRO A 58 6.52 -10.98 -9.29
N VAL A 59 6.74 -9.94 -8.47
CA VAL A 59 7.44 -10.07 -7.19
C VAL A 59 6.59 -10.88 -6.19
N ALA A 60 5.30 -10.58 -6.12
CA ALA A 60 4.35 -11.34 -5.32
C ALA A 60 4.28 -12.80 -5.78
N ALA A 61 4.18 -13.06 -7.08
CA ALA A 61 4.16 -14.42 -7.64
C ALA A 61 5.44 -15.21 -7.28
N HIS A 62 6.61 -14.58 -7.34
CA HIS A 62 7.88 -15.20 -6.95
C HIS A 62 7.88 -15.67 -5.48
N TYR A 63 7.51 -14.78 -4.55
CA TYR A 63 7.50 -15.12 -3.12
C TYR A 63 6.32 -15.99 -2.69
N GLN A 64 5.22 -15.96 -3.44
CA GLN A 64 4.13 -16.91 -3.28
C GLN A 64 4.58 -18.34 -3.63
N GLY A 65 5.35 -18.52 -4.71
CA GLY A 65 5.95 -19.80 -5.07
C GLY A 65 6.91 -20.34 -4.01
N LYS A 66 7.63 -19.45 -3.32
CA LYS A 66 8.52 -19.79 -2.20
C LYS A 66 7.78 -20.04 -0.87
N ARG A 67 6.46 -19.85 -0.81
CA ARG A 67 5.65 -19.91 0.44
C ARG A 67 6.11 -18.93 1.52
N LEU A 68 6.70 -17.81 1.13
CA LEU A 68 7.17 -16.74 2.03
C LEU A 68 6.24 -15.52 2.03
N LEU A 69 5.26 -15.48 1.11
CA LEU A 69 4.38 -14.34 0.94
C LEU A 69 3.18 -14.40 1.88
N HIS A 70 3.04 -13.37 2.71
CA HIS A 70 1.88 -13.12 3.56
C HIS A 70 1.15 -11.87 3.05
N LYS A 71 -0.08 -12.06 2.56
CA LYS A 71 -0.94 -10.95 2.15
C LYS A 71 -1.74 -10.45 3.35
N ILE A 72 -1.65 -9.16 3.63
CA ILE A 72 -2.37 -8.49 4.71
C ILE A 72 -3.38 -7.55 4.07
N ASP A 73 -4.64 -7.64 4.51
CA ASP A 73 -5.68 -6.72 4.08
C ASP A 73 -5.43 -5.34 4.69
N ALA A 74 -4.96 -4.42 3.86
CA ALA A 74 -4.60 -3.06 4.22
C ALA A 74 -5.77 -2.06 4.05
N GLU A 75 -6.99 -2.52 3.74
CA GLU A 75 -8.21 -1.70 3.78
C GLU A 75 -8.65 -1.37 5.21
N LYS A 76 -8.31 -2.25 6.15
CA LYS A 76 -8.69 -2.14 7.57
C LYS A 76 -7.99 -1.00 8.30
N SER A 77 -8.40 -0.79 9.56
CA SER A 77 -7.74 0.17 10.44
C SER A 77 -6.27 -0.21 10.67
N PRO A 78 -5.38 0.77 10.96
CA PRO A 78 -3.98 0.50 11.27
C PRO A 78 -3.79 -0.55 12.38
N GLU A 79 -4.65 -0.54 13.40
CA GLU A 79 -4.62 -1.47 14.52
C GLU A 79 -4.93 -2.90 14.07
N GLU A 80 -5.94 -3.07 13.20
CA GLU A 80 -6.29 -4.39 12.64
C GLU A 80 -5.23 -4.92 11.67
N VAL A 81 -4.64 -4.04 10.85
CA VAL A 81 -3.53 -4.39 9.96
C VAL A 81 -2.32 -4.83 10.79
N PHE A 82 -1.98 -4.07 11.82
CA PHE A 82 -0.89 -4.39 12.73
C PHE A 82 -1.12 -5.71 13.45
N SER A 83 -2.33 -5.96 13.98
CA SER A 83 -2.69 -7.22 14.61
C SER A 83 -2.53 -8.42 13.66
N GLN A 84 -2.88 -8.27 12.38
CA GLN A 84 -2.65 -9.31 11.38
C GLN A 84 -1.15 -9.59 11.15
N ILE A 85 -0.33 -8.54 11.08
CA ILE A 85 1.13 -8.68 10.94
C ILE A 85 1.71 -9.43 12.14
N CYS A 86 1.34 -9.06 13.37
CA CYS A 86 1.79 -9.75 14.58
C CYS A 86 1.41 -11.23 14.54
N ARG A 87 0.16 -11.56 14.20
CA ARG A 87 -0.29 -12.97 14.09
C ARG A 87 0.55 -13.78 13.13
N VAL A 88 0.92 -13.21 11.98
CA VAL A 88 1.78 -13.88 11.02
C VAL A 88 3.17 -14.10 11.59
N LEU A 89 3.78 -13.06 12.18
CA LEU A 89 5.13 -13.14 12.76
C LEU A 89 5.20 -14.13 13.93
N ASP A 90 4.18 -14.19 14.78
CA ASP A 90 4.11 -15.12 15.92
C ASP A 90 3.91 -16.58 15.47
N SER A 91 3.42 -16.79 14.25
CA SER A 91 3.18 -18.11 13.64
C SER A 91 4.29 -18.59 12.70
N SER A 92 5.32 -17.76 12.48
CA SER A 92 6.42 -18.00 11.53
C SER A 92 7.64 -18.65 12.19
#